data_AF-A0A7S4CDB8-F1
#
_entry.id   AF-A0A7S4CDB8-F1
#
_cell.length_a   1.000
_cell.length_b   1.000
_cell.length_c   1.000
_cell.angle_alpha   90.00
_cell.angle_beta   90.00
_cell.angle_gamma   90.00
#
_symmetry.space_group_name_H-M   'P 1'
#
loop_
_entity.id
_entity.type
_entity.pdbx_description
1 polymer ?
#
loop_
_entity_poly.entity_id
_entity_poly.type
_entity_poly.pdbx_seq_one_letter_code
_entity_poly.pdbx_strand_id
1 'polypeptide(L)'
;EVPFCNAIRLAKKAYQSKIIASDRDLVGLCLYATKEKRNQFEFPNIYIFHDLDVPSAMRIRELEVLLDDCLLADFAQCIGHCDAPFPLHEAMWTCQHLFNHVPKNV
;
A
#
# COMPACT_ATOMS: atom_id res chain seq x y z
N GLU A 1 -5.32 18.50 8.66
CA GLU A 1 -4.52 17.40 8.09
C GLU A 1 -5.36 16.60 7.12
N VAL A 2 -4.77 16.15 6.01
CA VAL A 2 -5.45 15.31 5.01
C VAL A 2 -5.48 13.86 5.52
N PRO A 3 -6.66 13.19 5.58
CA PRO A 3 -6.77 11.82 6.11
C PRO A 3 -5.81 10.81 5.46
N PHE A 4 -5.58 10.94 4.16
CA PHE A 4 -4.61 10.11 3.42
C PHE A 4 -3.20 10.23 4.00
N CYS A 5 -2.68 11.45 4.19
CA CYS A 5 -1.35 11.66 4.76
C CYS A 5 -1.23 11.05 6.17
N ASN A 6 -2.30 11.08 6.96
CA ASN A 6 -2.31 10.46 8.28
C ASN A 6 -2.24 8.93 8.21
N ALA A 7 -2.95 8.31 7.26
CA ALA A 7 -2.86 6.87 7.01
C ALA A 7 -1.46 6.46 6.54
N ILE A 8 -0.83 7.22 5.63
CA ILE A 8 0.54 6.95 5.17
C ILE A 8 1.56 7.12 6.30
N ARG A 9 1.43 8.15 7.15
CA ARG A 9 2.28 8.31 8.35
C ARG A 9 2.13 7.15 9.33
N LEU A 10 0.91 6.66 9.52
CA LEU A 10 0.64 5.48 10.36
C LEU A 10 1.31 4.23 9.75
N ALA A 11 1.15 4.00 8.45
CA ALA A 11 1.80 2.90 7.75
C ALA A 11 3.33 2.97 7.88
N LYS A 12 3.93 4.15 7.71
CA LYS A 12 5.37 4.37 7.89
C LYS A 12 5.83 3.99 9.30
N LYS A 13 5.11 4.45 10.33
CA LYS A 13 5.41 4.09 11.72
C LYS A 13 5.27 2.60 11.98
N ALA A 14 4.27 1.94 11.38
CA ALA A 14 4.12 0.49 11.48
C ALA A 14 5.32 -0.24 10.86
N TYR A 15 5.76 0.15 9.66
CA TYR A 15 6.95 -0.42 9.00
C TYR A 15 8.21 -0.24 9.88
N GLN A 16 8.45 0.98 10.38
CA GLN A 16 9.58 1.28 11.27
C GLN A 16 9.53 0.44 12.56
N SER A 17 8.36 0.31 13.18
CA SER A 17 8.19 -0.49 14.39
C SER A 17 8.47 -1.97 14.14
N LYS A 18 8.09 -2.50 12.97
CA LYS A 18 8.31 -3.91 12.63
C LYS A 18 9.78 -4.23 12.42
N ILE A 19 10.56 -3.35 11.79
CA ILE A 19 12.03 -3.53 11.66
C ILE A 19 12.71 -3.69 13.02
N ILE A 20 12.27 -2.96 14.05
CA ILE A 20 12.88 -2.99 15.39
C ILE A 20 12.38 -4.20 16.19
N ALA A 21 11.11 -4.54 16.08
CA ALA A 21 10.45 -5.49 16.98
C ALA A 21 10.39 -6.94 16.45
N SER A 22 10.31 -7.15 15.13
CA SER A 22 10.23 -8.47 14.50
C SER A 22 10.66 -8.39 13.03
N ASP A 23 11.91 -8.73 12.76
CA ASP A 23 12.54 -8.63 11.44
C ASP A 23 12.02 -9.67 10.42
N ARG A 24 11.22 -10.64 10.86
CA ARG A 24 10.61 -11.68 10.02
C ARG A 24 9.16 -11.39 9.62
N ASP A 25 8.54 -10.36 10.20
CA ASP A 25 7.17 -10.01 9.87
C ASP A 25 7.09 -9.50 8.44
N LEU A 26 6.10 -9.97 7.67
CA LEU A 26 5.80 -9.46 6.34
C LEU A 26 4.75 -8.37 6.41
N VAL A 27 4.97 -7.29 5.65
CA VAL A 27 4.06 -6.15 5.55
C VAL A 27 3.81 -5.81 4.10
N GLY A 28 2.58 -5.35 3.82
CA GLY A 28 2.15 -4.91 2.50
C GLY A 28 1.26 -3.67 2.61
N LEU A 29 1.07 -2.98 1.49
CA LEU A 29 0.24 -1.79 1.39
C LEU A 29 -0.61 -1.88 0.13
N CYS A 30 -1.93 -1.94 0.33
CA CYS A 30 -2.93 -1.92 -0.72
C CYS A 30 -3.74 -0.62 -0.62
N LEU A 31 -3.89 0.05 -1.75
CA LEU A 31 -4.73 1.22 -1.92
C LEU A 31 -5.96 0.80 -2.74
N TYR A 32 -7.12 1.29 -2.36
CA TYR A 32 -8.39 1.06 -3.07
C TYR A 32 -9.00 2.40 -3.48
N ALA A 33 -9.98 2.36 -4.39
CA ALA A 33 -10.58 3.54 -5.01
C ALA A 33 -9.53 4.43 -5.71
N THR A 34 -8.51 3.83 -6.32
CA THR A 34 -7.49 4.53 -7.12
C THR A 34 -7.96 4.72 -8.56
N LYS A 35 -7.40 5.68 -9.32
CA LYS A 35 -7.68 5.78 -10.78
C LYS A 35 -7.00 4.64 -11.51
N GLU A 36 -5.73 4.40 -11.18
CA GLU A 36 -4.94 3.31 -11.72
C GLU A 36 -5.17 2.01 -10.97
N LYS A 37 -4.94 0.90 -11.66
CA LYS A 37 -4.94 -0.44 -11.07
C LYS A 37 -3.54 -1.04 -11.13
N ARG A 38 -3.23 -1.85 -10.11
CA ARG A 38 -2.02 -2.68 -10.06
C ARG A 38 -2.29 -3.84 -9.11
N ASN A 39 -2.79 -4.95 -9.64
CA ASN A 39 -3.04 -6.17 -8.88
C ASN A 39 -3.10 -7.37 -9.84
N GLN A 40 -2.88 -8.60 -9.34
CA GLN A 40 -2.82 -9.77 -10.21
C GLN A 40 -4.15 -10.18 -10.88
N PHE A 41 -5.28 -9.58 -10.45
CA PHE A 41 -6.61 -9.91 -10.95
C PHE A 41 -7.13 -8.89 -11.97
N GLU A 42 -6.36 -7.84 -12.27
CA GLU A 42 -6.77 -6.74 -13.14
C GLU A 42 -8.03 -6.01 -12.66
N PHE A 43 -8.39 -6.16 -11.38
CA PHE A 43 -9.54 -5.49 -10.78
C PHE A 43 -9.35 -3.97 -10.82
N PRO A 44 -10.39 -3.22 -11.23
CA PRO A 44 -10.30 -1.77 -11.33
C PRO A 44 -10.13 -1.14 -9.94
N ASN A 45 -9.51 0.03 -9.90
CA ASN A 45 -9.41 0.87 -8.70
C ASN A 45 -8.71 0.23 -7.48
N ILE A 46 -7.91 -0.83 -7.70
CA ILE A 46 -7.11 -1.48 -6.66
C ILE A 46 -5.64 -1.42 -7.07
N TYR A 47 -4.82 -0.80 -6.23
CA TYR A 47 -3.39 -0.60 -6.45
C TYR A 47 -2.58 -1.19 -5.29
N ILE A 48 -1.86 -2.26 -5.55
CA ILE A 48 -0.87 -2.81 -4.63
C ILE A 48 0.38 -1.94 -4.71
N PHE A 49 0.56 -1.10 -3.69
CA PHE A 49 1.73 -0.22 -3.59
C PHE A 49 2.95 -1.01 -3.14
N HIS A 50 2.76 -1.89 -2.15
CA HIS A 50 3.75 -2.81 -1.64
C HIS A 50 3.12 -4.21 -1.55
N ASP A 51 3.72 -5.21 -2.21
CA ASP A 51 3.39 -6.64 -1.99
C ASP A 51 3.69 -7.07 -0.54
N LEU A 52 3.36 -8.30 -0.14
CA LEU A 52 3.80 -8.81 1.15
C LEU A 52 5.29 -9.18 1.11
N ASP A 53 6.09 -8.44 1.86
CA ASP A 53 7.53 -8.69 2.01
C ASP A 53 8.03 -8.10 3.34
N VAL A 54 9.25 -8.45 3.75
CA VAL A 54 9.89 -7.88 4.94
C VAL A 54 9.97 -6.35 4.83
N PRO A 55 9.77 -5.60 5.92
CA PRO A 55 9.93 -4.16 5.90
C PRO A 55 11.39 -3.79 5.63
N SER A 56 11.62 -2.75 4.83
CA SER A 56 12.96 -2.28 4.48
C SER A 56 13.05 -0.77 4.49
N ALA A 57 14.28 -0.24 4.57
CA ALA A 57 14.54 1.19 4.49
C ALA A 57 14.04 1.80 3.15
N MET A 58 14.12 1.03 2.06
CA MET A 58 13.62 1.45 0.75
C MET A 58 12.11 1.69 0.78
N ARG A 59 11.35 0.76 1.36
CA ARG A 59 9.89 0.86 1.50
C ARG A 59 9.45 2.01 2.41
N ILE A 60 10.22 2.27 3.46
CA ILE A 60 9.98 3.44 4.32
C ILE A 60 10.18 4.73 3.52
N ARG A 61 11.25 4.81 2.72
CA ARG A 61 11.52 5.97 1.86
C ARG A 61 10.43 6.20 0.82
N GLU A 62 9.88 5.13 0.23
CA GLU A 62 8.75 5.21 -0.71
C GLU A 62 7.49 5.80 -0.04
N LEU A 63 7.23 5.48 1.23
CA LEU A 63 6.15 6.10 2.01
C LEU A 63 6.44 7.56 2.36
N GLU A 64 7.70 7.94 2.56
CA GLU A 64 8.09 9.33 2.81
C GLU A 64 7.90 10.22 1.58
N VAL A 65 8.16 9.66 0.39
CA VAL A 65 7.87 10.31 -0.87
C VAL A 65 6.38 10.65 -0.99
N LEU A 66 5.47 9.77 -0.56
CA LEU A 66 4.02 10.07 -0.56
C LEU A 66 3.59 11.16 0.43
N LEU A 67 4.49 11.58 1.34
CA LEU A 67 4.25 12.64 2.32
C LEU A 67 4.89 13.97 1.91
N ASP A 68 5.68 13.99 0.84
CA ASP A 68 6.23 15.21 0.27
C ASP A 68 5.15 15.91 -0.57
N ASP A 69 4.90 17.20 -0.30
CA ASP A 69 3.80 17.94 -0.92
C ASP A 69 3.89 18.00 -2.46
N CYS A 70 5.11 18.05 -3.02
CA CYS A 70 5.31 18.03 -4.47
C CYS A 70 4.94 16.66 -5.05
N LEU A 71 5.37 15.59 -4.40
CA LEU A 71 5.18 14.21 -4.86
C LEU A 71 3.78 13.67 -4.54
N LEU A 72 3.09 14.25 -3.55
CA LEU A 72 1.69 13.98 -3.29
C LEU A 72 0.81 14.47 -4.45
N ALA A 73 1.17 15.60 -5.07
CA ALA A 73 0.51 16.07 -6.28
C ALA A 73 0.73 15.10 -7.44
N ASP A 74 1.96 14.60 -7.61
CA ASP A 74 2.28 13.56 -8.60
C ASP A 74 1.51 12.26 -8.34
N PHE A 75 1.41 11.82 -7.08
CA PHE A 75 0.58 10.68 -6.70
C PHE A 75 -0.89 10.90 -7.08
N ALA A 76 -1.44 12.08 -6.81
CA ALA A 76 -2.83 12.41 -7.13
C ALA A 76 -3.12 12.43 -8.65
N GLN A 77 -2.10 12.76 -9.46
CA GLN A 77 -2.16 12.72 -10.92
C GLN A 77 -1.99 11.30 -11.47
N CYS A 78 -0.97 10.58 -11.01
CA CYS A 78 -0.55 9.29 -11.56
C CYS A 78 -1.35 8.09 -11.04
N ILE A 79 -1.62 8.01 -9.73
CA ILE A 79 -2.40 6.91 -9.13
C ILE A 79 -3.81 7.41 -8.81
N GLY A 80 -3.90 8.56 -8.16
CA GLY A 80 -5.11 9.33 -7.93
C GLY A 80 -6.21 8.62 -7.14
N HIS A 81 -7.32 9.33 -6.98
CA HIS A 81 -8.57 8.80 -6.45
C HIS A 81 -9.62 8.72 -7.54
N CYS A 82 -10.43 7.66 -7.51
CA CYS A 82 -11.59 7.47 -8.37
C CYS A 82 -12.87 7.61 -7.53
N ASP A 83 -13.76 8.51 -7.94
CA ASP A 83 -15.06 8.73 -7.29
C ASP A 83 -16.12 7.69 -7.68
N ALA A 84 -15.79 6.76 -8.58
CA ALA A 84 -16.70 5.71 -9.00
C ALA A 84 -16.98 4.71 -7.86
N PRO A 85 -18.16 4.06 -7.85
CA PRO A 85 -18.44 2.98 -6.93
C PRO A 85 -17.38 1.89 -7.06
N PHE A 86 -16.67 1.59 -5.98
CA PHE A 86 -15.66 0.53 -5.99
C PHE A 86 -16.15 -0.69 -5.19
N PRO A 87 -15.99 -1.91 -5.70
CA PRO A 87 -16.36 -3.12 -4.99
C PRO A 87 -15.31 -3.44 -3.91
N LEU A 88 -15.56 -3.06 -2.65
CA LEU A 88 -14.66 -3.35 -1.52
C LEU A 88 -14.27 -4.83 -1.40
N HIS A 89 -15.17 -5.74 -1.79
CA HIS A 89 -14.90 -7.18 -1.75
C HIS A 89 -13.73 -7.60 -2.66
N GLU A 90 -13.51 -6.91 -3.80
CA GLU A 90 -12.38 -7.18 -4.68
C GLU A 90 -11.05 -6.76 -4.03
N ALA A 91 -11.04 -5.65 -3.29
CA ALA A 91 -9.87 -5.21 -2.53
C ALA A 91 -9.54 -6.22 -1.42
N MET A 92 -10.55 -6.69 -0.69
CA MET A 92 -10.39 -7.71 0.35
C MET A 92 -9.89 -9.04 -0.21
N TRP A 93 -10.43 -9.48 -1.36
CA TRP A 93 -9.96 -10.67 -2.06
C TRP A 93 -8.51 -10.54 -2.53
N THR A 94 -8.13 -9.36 -3.03
CA THR A 94 -6.75 -9.05 -3.41
C THR A 94 -5.81 -9.17 -2.22
N CYS A 95 -6.17 -8.58 -1.07
CA CYS A 95 -5.41 -8.71 0.17
C CYS A 95 -5.30 -10.17 0.64
N GLN A 96 -6.39 -10.94 0.60
CA GLN A 96 -6.38 -12.35 0.96
C GLN A 96 -5.42 -13.14 0.05
N HIS A 97 -5.44 -12.87 -1.26
CA HIS A 97 -4.56 -13.55 -2.20
C HIS A 97 -3.08 -13.24 -1.96
N LEU A 98 -2.73 -12.03 -1.55
CA LEU A 98 -1.36 -11.69 -1.17
C LEU A 98 -0.84 -12.64 -0.08
N PHE A 99 -1.63 -12.90 0.97
CA PHE A 99 -1.24 -13.83 2.03
C PHE A 99 -1.07 -15.27 1.54
N ASN A 100 -1.86 -15.70 0.56
CA ASN A 100 -1.75 -17.05 0.00
C ASN A 100 -0.46 -17.27 -0.82
N HIS A 101 0.18 -16.20 -1.29
CA HIS A 101 1.38 -16.24 -2.14
C HIS A 101 2.67 -15.93 -1.38
N VAL A 102 2.57 -15.77 -0.06
CA VAL A 102 3.75 -15.69 0.80
C VAL A 102 4.53 -17.02 0.72
N PRO A 103 5.85 -16.99 0.42
CA PRO A 103 6.68 -18.18 0.46
C PRO A 103 6.60 -18.84 1.84
N LYS A 104 6.29 -20.13 1.89
CA LYS A 104 6.13 -20.89 3.16
C LYS A 104 7.44 -21.12 3.92
N ASN A 105 8.54 -20.53 3.45
CA ASN A 105 9.90 -20.76 3.95
C ASN A 105 10.50 -19.51 4.63
N VAL A 106 9.67 -18.52 5.00
CA VAL A 106 10.08 -17.37 5.83
C VAL A 106 10.09 -17.77 7.31
#